data_AF-A0A7S1S1U9-F1
#
_entry.id   AF-A0A7S1S1U9-F1
#
_cell.length_a   1.000
_cell.length_b   1.000
_cell.length_c   1.000
_cell.angle_alpha   90.00
_cell.angle_beta   90.00
_cell.angle_gamma   90.00
#
_symmetry.space_group_name_H-M   'P 1'
#
loop_
_entity.id
_entity.type
_entity.pdbx_description
1 polymer ?
#
loop_
_entity_poly.entity_id
_entity_poly.type
_entity_poly.pdbx_seq_one_letter_code
_entity_poly.pdbx_strand_id
1 'polypeptide(L)'
;QILAGVGASLVGTSALVLRNRAAARLIWAQHAQDRSMWARAVLIMPIAMLFHSFSLQLWKTVRSSLALTWRISLTRRLHGLYFSNMSYYRLLNGDSSVQVDNPDIRICSDVQAVCEAWASVPILLINGIVSCLILSGDFAQRRGGKAGAVTPTFIFVVAPLLLH
;
A
#
# COMPACT_ATOMS: atom_id res chain seq x y z
N GLN A 1 -10.21 -4.16 -11.48
CA GLN A 1 -9.11 -4.55 -10.56
C GLN A 1 -8.70 -3.37 -9.66
N ILE A 2 -8.38 -2.19 -10.21
CA ILE A 2 -7.99 -1.01 -9.42
C ILE A 2 -9.11 -0.56 -8.47
N LEU A 3 -10.37 -0.53 -8.91
CA LEU A 3 -11.52 -0.15 -8.08
C LEU A 3 -11.73 -1.10 -6.88
N ALA A 4 -11.59 -2.41 -7.11
CA ALA A 4 -11.63 -3.43 -6.06
C ALA A 4 -10.45 -3.30 -5.08
N GLY A 5 -9.29 -2.89 -5.61
CA GLY A 5 -8.17 -2.39 -4.81
C GLY A 5 -8.63 -1.25 -3.92
N VAL A 6 -8.95 -0.07 -4.47
CA VAL A 6 -9.35 1.12 -3.69
C VAL A 6 -10.38 0.80 -2.60
N GLY A 7 -11.41 0.01 -2.93
CA GLY A 7 -12.42 -0.46 -1.96
C GLY A 7 -11.82 -1.26 -0.80
N ALA A 8 -10.88 -2.17 -1.07
CA ALA A 8 -10.18 -2.89 -0.01
C ALA A 8 -9.38 -1.94 0.91
N SER A 9 -8.86 -0.78 0.45
CA SER A 9 -7.98 0.14 1.25
C SER A 9 -8.85 0.89 2.21
N LEU A 10 -9.95 1.42 1.70
CA LEU A 10 -10.98 2.03 2.51
C LEU A 10 -11.44 1.07 3.61
N VAL A 11 -11.68 -0.20 3.27
CA VAL A 11 -12.06 -1.22 4.27
C VAL A 11 -10.93 -1.49 5.28
N GLY A 12 -9.68 -1.65 4.83
CA GLY A 12 -8.55 -2.00 5.69
C GLY A 12 -8.09 -0.91 6.63
N THR A 13 -8.15 0.32 6.16
CA THR A 13 -7.87 1.53 6.94
C THR A 13 -9.00 1.83 7.91
N SER A 14 -10.27 1.59 7.54
CA SER A 14 -11.41 1.64 8.47
C SER A 14 -11.28 0.57 9.56
N ALA A 15 -10.85 -0.64 9.20
CA ALA A 15 -10.57 -1.71 10.15
C ALA A 15 -9.44 -1.36 11.13
N LEU A 16 -8.37 -0.74 10.61
CA LEU A 16 -7.24 -0.23 11.42
C LEU A 16 -7.72 0.79 12.45
N VAL A 17 -8.60 1.70 12.05
CA VAL A 17 -9.13 2.76 12.92
C VAL A 17 -10.07 2.19 13.96
N LEU A 18 -10.93 1.23 13.60
CA LEU A 18 -11.77 0.52 14.54
C LEU A 18 -10.92 -0.22 15.59
N ARG A 19 -9.87 -0.93 15.13
CA ARG A 19 -8.90 -1.61 16.01
C ARG A 19 -8.22 -0.62 16.95
N ASN A 20 -7.73 0.50 16.43
CA ASN A 20 -7.05 1.53 17.24
C ASN A 20 -8.01 2.19 18.25
N ARG A 21 -9.29 2.41 17.88
CA ARG A 21 -10.33 2.91 18.79
C ARG A 21 -10.67 1.90 19.88
N ALA A 22 -10.83 0.63 19.53
CA ALA A 22 -11.09 -0.43 20.49
C ALA A 22 -9.91 -0.60 21.46
N ALA A 23 -8.67 -0.48 20.97
CA ALA A 23 -7.46 -0.45 21.79
C ALA A 23 -7.42 0.72 22.76
N ALA A 24 -7.71 1.93 22.29
CA ALA A 24 -7.79 3.09 23.15
C ALA A 24 -8.86 2.88 24.25
N ARG A 25 -10.06 2.43 23.90
CA ARG A 25 -11.15 2.19 24.88
C ARG A 25 -10.77 1.15 25.93
N LEU A 26 -10.02 0.11 25.56
CA LEU A 26 -9.55 -0.89 26.50
C LEU A 26 -8.60 -0.29 27.53
N ILE A 27 -7.64 0.52 27.08
CA ILE A 27 -6.69 1.24 27.95
C ILE A 27 -7.44 2.21 28.86
N TRP A 28 -8.36 3.01 28.32
CA TRP A 28 -9.16 3.96 29.11
C TRP A 28 -10.04 3.27 30.14
N ALA A 29 -10.71 2.16 29.78
CA ALA A 29 -11.55 1.40 30.69
C ALA A 29 -10.75 0.76 31.82
N GLN A 30 -9.52 0.33 31.54
CA GLN A 30 -8.60 -0.19 32.55
C GLN A 30 -8.19 0.89 33.56
N HIS A 31 -7.87 2.10 33.09
CA HIS A 31 -7.55 3.23 33.97
C HIS A 31 -8.76 3.70 34.78
N ALA A 32 -9.95 3.74 34.17
CA ALA A 32 -11.18 4.19 34.82
C ALA A 32 -11.84 3.12 35.72
N GLN A 33 -11.30 1.89 35.77
CA GLN A 33 -11.88 0.75 36.50
C GLN A 33 -13.34 0.42 36.11
N ASP A 34 -13.78 0.83 34.92
CA ASP A 34 -15.14 0.57 34.44
C ASP A 34 -15.24 -0.82 33.79
N ARG A 35 -15.82 -1.76 34.55
CA ARG A 35 -15.98 -3.16 34.13
C ARG A 35 -16.85 -3.33 32.88
N SER A 36 -17.85 -2.47 32.70
CA SER A 36 -18.83 -2.60 31.61
C SER A 36 -18.23 -2.18 30.27
N MET A 37 -17.46 -1.09 30.27
CA MET A 37 -16.73 -0.59 29.11
C MET A 37 -15.60 -1.55 28.74
N TRP A 38 -14.89 -2.08 29.74
CA TRP A 38 -13.81 -3.04 29.54
C TRP A 38 -14.29 -4.33 28.89
N ALA A 39 -15.38 -4.93 29.40
CA ALA A 39 -15.93 -6.17 28.86
C ALA A 39 -16.34 -6.05 27.38
N ARG A 40 -16.97 -4.92 27.02
CA ARG A 40 -17.33 -4.62 25.61
C ARG A 40 -16.09 -4.43 24.75
N ALA A 41 -15.08 -3.71 25.23
CA ALA A 41 -13.85 -3.47 24.49
C ALA A 41 -13.08 -4.79 24.20
N VAL A 42 -12.99 -5.69 25.18
CA VAL A 42 -12.35 -7.00 25.03
C VAL A 42 -13.04 -7.86 23.97
N LEU A 43 -14.37 -7.82 23.86
CA LEU A 43 -15.11 -8.57 22.85
C LEU A 43 -14.98 -7.99 21.43
N ILE A 44 -14.92 -6.66 21.30
CA ILE A 44 -14.84 -5.97 19.99
C ILE A 44 -13.44 -6.09 19.37
N MET A 45 -12.40 -6.18 20.19
CA MET A 45 -10.99 -6.23 19.76
C MET A 45 -10.63 -7.38 18.81
N PRO A 46 -10.92 -8.66 19.12
CA PRO A 46 -10.60 -9.77 18.22
C PRO A 46 -11.35 -9.65 16.89
N ILE A 47 -12.58 -9.17 16.90
CA ILE A 47 -13.38 -8.94 15.69
C ILE A 47 -12.72 -7.87 14.81
N ALA A 48 -12.29 -6.75 15.40
CA ALA A 48 -11.59 -5.70 14.68
C ALA A 48 -10.22 -6.16 14.12
N MET A 49 -9.49 -7.01 14.86
CA MET A 49 -8.22 -7.59 14.40
C MET A 49 -8.42 -8.55 13.24
N LEU A 50 -9.41 -9.44 13.31
CA LEU A 50 -9.72 -10.38 12.23
C LEU A 50 -10.12 -9.64 10.96
N PHE A 51 -10.97 -8.62 11.10
CA PHE A 51 -11.40 -7.80 9.97
C PHE A 51 -10.23 -7.05 9.33
N HIS A 52 -9.31 -6.52 10.13
CA HIS A 52 -8.11 -5.86 9.63
C HIS A 52 -7.17 -6.82 8.89
N SER A 53 -6.91 -8.00 9.47
CA SER A 53 -6.07 -9.04 8.84
C SER A 53 -6.66 -9.53 7.52
N PHE A 54 -7.98 -9.74 7.46
CA PHE A 54 -8.68 -10.11 6.24
C PHE A 54 -8.50 -9.07 5.13
N SER A 55 -8.68 -7.78 5.46
CA SER A 55 -8.48 -6.71 4.49
C SER A 55 -7.04 -6.63 3.98
N LEU A 56 -6.05 -6.80 4.87
CA LEU A 56 -4.64 -6.83 4.46
C LEU A 56 -4.37 -8.00 3.50
N GLN A 57 -4.99 -9.15 3.71
CA GLN A 57 -4.84 -10.30 2.82
C GLN A 57 -5.48 -10.06 1.46
N LEU A 58 -6.69 -9.50 1.42
CA LEU A 58 -7.36 -9.10 0.18
C LEU A 58 -6.48 -8.13 -0.63
N TRP A 59 -5.84 -7.20 0.07
CA TRP A 59 -4.88 -6.27 -0.52
C TRP A 59 -3.68 -6.91 -1.19
N LYS A 60 -3.05 -7.86 -0.48
CA LYS A 60 -1.90 -8.60 -1.01
C LYS A 60 -2.26 -9.34 -2.30
N THR A 61 -3.45 -9.92 -2.35
CA THR A 61 -3.94 -10.61 -3.56
C THR A 61 -4.11 -9.65 -4.72
N VAL A 62 -4.76 -8.51 -4.52
CA VAL A 62 -4.92 -7.48 -5.58
C VAL A 62 -3.57 -6.99 -6.10
N ARG A 63 -2.61 -6.73 -5.20
CA ARG A 63 -1.24 -6.33 -5.57
C ARG A 63 -0.58 -7.38 -6.46
N SER A 64 -0.65 -8.64 -6.05
CA SER A 64 -0.03 -9.76 -6.77
C SER A 64 -0.61 -9.91 -8.17
N SER A 65 -1.94 -9.83 -8.32
CA SER A 65 -2.60 -9.88 -9.62
C SER A 65 -2.21 -8.73 -10.55
N LEU A 66 -2.06 -7.51 -10.00
CA LEU A 66 -1.62 -6.36 -10.76
C LEU A 66 -0.17 -6.50 -11.23
N ALA A 67 0.74 -6.88 -10.33
CA ALA A 67 2.14 -7.14 -10.65
C ALA A 67 2.29 -8.22 -11.72
N LEU A 68 1.51 -9.30 -11.64
CA LEU A 68 1.52 -10.36 -12.64
C LEU A 68 1.07 -9.86 -14.02
N THR A 69 -0.01 -9.08 -14.07
CA THR A 69 -0.54 -8.53 -15.33
C THR A 69 0.48 -7.60 -16.00
N TRP A 70 1.14 -6.76 -15.20
CA TRP A 70 2.19 -5.88 -15.69
C TRP A 70 3.42 -6.66 -16.14
N ARG A 71 3.83 -7.69 -15.39
CA ARG A 71 4.93 -8.57 -15.76
C ARG A 71 4.68 -9.22 -17.12
N ILE A 72 3.48 -9.79 -17.33
CA ILE A 72 3.11 -10.40 -18.62
C ILE A 72 3.20 -9.38 -19.76
N SER A 73 2.67 -8.17 -19.56
CA SER A 73 2.71 -7.11 -20.59
C SER A 73 4.13 -6.64 -20.89
N LEU A 74 4.94 -6.40 -19.85
CA LEU A 74 6.30 -5.89 -19.98
C LEU A 74 7.22 -6.94 -20.61
N THR A 75 7.15 -8.19 -20.15
CA THR A 75 7.92 -9.31 -20.70
C THR A 75 7.61 -9.54 -22.18
N ARG A 76 6.33 -9.45 -22.62
CA ARG A 76 6.00 -9.57 -24.05
C ARG A 76 6.59 -8.44 -24.88
N ARG A 77 6.52 -7.19 -24.40
CA ARG A 77 7.07 -6.02 -25.10
C ARG A 77 8.60 -6.12 -25.21
N LEU A 78 9.27 -6.45 -24.11
CA LEU A 78 10.74 -6.59 -24.09
C LEU A 78 11.22 -7.76 -24.93
N HIS A 79 10.56 -8.93 -24.86
CA HIS A 79 10.89 -10.04 -25.76
C HIS A 79 10.68 -9.68 -27.23
N GLY A 80 9.60 -8.97 -27.56
CA GLY A 80 9.38 -8.48 -28.92
C GLY A 80 10.52 -7.58 -29.42
N LEU A 81 10.98 -6.64 -28.58
CA LEU A 81 12.11 -5.79 -28.90
C LEU A 81 13.43 -6.57 -29.00
N TYR A 82 13.66 -7.52 -28.09
CA TYR A 82 14.87 -8.35 -28.06
C TYR A 82 15.07 -9.17 -29.34
N PHE A 83 13.99 -9.78 -29.86
CA PHE A 83 14.04 -10.54 -31.11
C PHE A 83 13.86 -9.69 -32.38
N SER A 84 13.51 -8.41 -32.25
CA SER A 84 13.40 -7.50 -33.40
C SER A 84 14.77 -7.09 -33.92
N ASN A 85 14.91 -6.90 -35.25
CA ASN A 85 16.08 -6.28 -35.89
C ASN A 85 17.45 -6.91 -35.53
N MET A 86 17.49 -8.21 -35.22
CA MET A 86 18.68 -8.89 -34.73
C MET A 86 19.30 -8.21 -33.50
N SER A 87 18.48 -7.55 -32.68
CA SER A 87 18.95 -6.80 -31.50
C SER A 87 19.67 -7.70 -30.51
N TYR A 88 19.21 -8.95 -30.33
CA TYR A 88 19.92 -9.95 -29.53
C TYR A 88 21.39 -10.15 -29.98
N TYR A 89 21.65 -10.14 -31.29
CA TYR A 89 22.99 -10.32 -31.85
C TYR A 89 23.84 -9.06 -31.66
N ARG A 90 23.25 -7.88 -31.88
CA ARG A 90 23.91 -6.58 -31.68
C ARG A 90 24.26 -6.33 -30.21
N LEU A 91 23.44 -6.84 -29.28
CA LEU A 91 23.70 -6.78 -27.85
C LEU A 91 24.84 -7.72 -27.45
N LEU A 92 24.88 -8.94 -28.01
CA LEU A 92 25.93 -9.92 -27.71
C LEU A 92 27.30 -9.54 -28.28
N ASN A 93 27.32 -8.96 -29.48
CA ASN A 93 28.56 -8.66 -30.20
C ASN A 93 29.15 -7.26 -29.87
N GLY A 94 28.56 -6.52 -28.93
CA GLY A 94 29.09 -5.23 -28.49
C GLY A 94 28.91 -4.08 -29.50
N ASP A 95 28.08 -4.26 -30.53
CA ASP A 95 27.73 -3.24 -31.53
C ASP A 95 26.77 -2.17 -30.95
N SER A 96 26.24 -2.44 -29.76
CA SER A 96 25.34 -1.56 -29.02
C SER A 96 26.15 -0.62 -28.11
N SER A 97 25.80 0.67 -28.08
CA SER A 97 26.44 1.67 -27.21
C SER A 97 26.30 1.38 -25.70
N VAL A 98 25.45 0.42 -25.34
CA VAL A 98 25.22 -0.07 -23.98
C VAL A 98 25.56 -1.55 -23.95
N GLN A 99 26.65 -1.91 -23.27
CA GLN A 99 26.95 -3.31 -22.95
C GLN A 99 26.01 -3.78 -21.84
N VAL A 100 25.15 -4.75 -22.16
CA VAL A 100 24.24 -5.40 -21.20
C VAL A 100 24.69 -6.85 -21.05
N ASP A 101 25.20 -7.17 -19.87
CA ASP A 101 25.62 -8.53 -19.56
C ASP A 101 24.40 -9.42 -19.27
N ASN A 102 24.38 -10.61 -19.87
CA ASN A 102 23.29 -11.61 -19.82
C ASN A 102 21.87 -11.00 -19.93
N PRO A 103 21.52 -10.42 -21.09
CA PRO A 103 20.28 -9.66 -21.28
C PRO A 103 19.02 -10.50 -21.09
N ASP A 104 19.07 -11.78 -21.44
CA ASP A 104 18.01 -12.77 -21.23
C ASP A 104 17.73 -13.02 -19.74
N ILE A 105 18.78 -13.17 -18.93
CA ILE A 105 18.68 -13.31 -17.47
C ILE A 105 18.09 -12.04 -16.87
N ARG A 106 18.58 -10.87 -17.30
CA ARG A 106 18.08 -9.57 -16.82
C ARG A 106 16.62 -9.33 -17.17
N ILE A 107 16.17 -9.70 -18.37
CA ILE A 107 14.75 -9.60 -18.74
C ILE A 107 13.88 -10.46 -17.80
N CYS A 108 14.40 -11.56 -17.25
CA CYS A 108 13.66 -12.37 -16.30
C CYS A 108 13.68 -11.79 -14.87
N SER A 109 14.86 -11.44 -14.36
CA SER A 109 15.02 -10.94 -12.98
C SER A 109 14.49 -9.52 -12.80
N ASP A 110 14.90 -8.62 -13.69
CA ASP A 110 14.71 -7.18 -13.50
C ASP A 110 13.25 -6.82 -13.77
N VAL A 111 12.62 -7.44 -14.78
CA VAL A 111 11.19 -7.23 -15.07
C VAL A 111 10.31 -7.65 -13.90
N GLN A 112 10.63 -8.77 -13.25
CA GLN A 112 9.92 -9.19 -12.05
C GLN A 112 10.08 -8.16 -10.93
N ALA A 113 11.33 -7.79 -10.59
CA ALA A 113 11.61 -6.84 -9.52
C ALA A 113 10.95 -5.47 -9.76
N VAL A 114 11.05 -4.96 -10.99
CA VAL A 114 10.39 -3.72 -11.42
C VAL A 114 8.88 -3.84 -11.26
N CYS A 115 8.24 -4.88 -11.82
CA CYS A 115 6.79 -5.00 -11.74
C CYS A 115 6.28 -5.13 -10.29
N GLU A 116 7.01 -5.81 -9.41
CA GLU A 116 6.68 -5.91 -7.99
C GLU A 116 6.83 -4.57 -7.26
N ALA A 117 7.91 -3.82 -7.53
CA ALA A 117 8.14 -2.50 -6.95
C ALA A 117 7.10 -1.49 -7.43
N TRP A 118 6.87 -1.42 -8.75
CA TRP A 118 5.90 -0.53 -9.35
C TRP A 118 4.48 -0.83 -8.87
N ALA A 119 4.10 -2.10 -8.71
CA ALA A 119 2.77 -2.46 -8.20
C ALA A 119 2.59 -2.06 -6.72
N SER A 120 3.68 -1.89 -5.97
CA SER A 120 3.62 -1.45 -4.57
C SER A 120 3.32 0.05 -4.44
N VAL A 121 3.94 0.90 -5.27
CA VAL A 121 3.85 2.36 -5.18
C VAL A 121 2.41 2.90 -5.09
N PRO A 122 1.49 2.62 -6.05
CA PRO A 122 0.14 3.17 -5.98
C PRO A 122 -0.64 2.66 -4.76
N ILE A 123 -0.35 1.43 -4.31
CA ILE A 123 -1.01 0.82 -3.15
C ILE A 123 -0.53 1.48 -1.86
N LEU A 124 0.78 1.72 -1.72
CA LEU A 124 1.33 2.45 -0.58
C LEU A 124 0.79 3.88 -0.53
N LEU A 125 0.71 4.57 -1.67
CA LEU A 125 0.15 5.92 -1.75
C LEU A 125 -1.33 5.95 -1.31
N ILE A 126 -2.17 5.06 -1.84
CA ILE A 126 -3.59 4.99 -1.46
C ILE A 126 -3.73 4.71 0.04
N ASN A 127 -3.01 3.70 0.56
CA ASN A 127 -3.07 3.38 1.99
C ASN A 127 -2.58 4.53 2.88
N GLY A 128 -1.51 5.23 2.47
CA GLY A 128 -0.98 6.39 3.19
C GLY A 128 -1.98 7.55 3.23
N ILE A 129 -2.55 7.90 2.08
CA ILE A 129 -3.56 8.96 1.97
C ILE A 129 -4.79 8.63 2.81
N VAL A 130 -5.36 7.44 2.66
CA VAL A 130 -6.57 7.06 3.39
C VAL A 130 -6.31 7.00 4.90
N SER A 131 -5.17 6.46 5.34
CA SER A 131 -4.78 6.46 6.75
C SER A 131 -4.64 7.87 7.30
N CYS A 132 -4.04 8.78 6.52
CA CYS A 132 -3.88 10.18 6.90
C CYS A 132 -5.24 10.88 7.05
N LEU A 133 -6.17 10.67 6.11
CA LEU A 133 -7.52 11.24 6.15
C LEU A 133 -8.33 10.74 7.35
N ILE A 134 -8.30 9.45 7.65
CA ILE A 134 -9.08 8.93 8.79
C ILE A 134 -8.46 9.37 10.12
N LEU A 135 -7.12 9.39 10.22
CA LEU A 135 -6.43 9.90 11.41
C LEU A 135 -6.76 11.38 11.63
N SER A 136 -6.68 12.18 10.57
CA SER A 136 -7.11 13.58 10.54
C SER A 136 -8.54 13.76 11.06
N GLY A 137 -9.48 12.96 10.55
CA GLY A 137 -10.87 13.00 11.00
C GLY A 137 -11.03 12.67 12.49
N ASP A 138 -10.35 11.64 12.99
CA ASP A 138 -10.40 11.27 14.41
C ASP A 138 -9.83 12.37 15.32
N PHE A 139 -8.74 13.03 14.90
CA PHE A 139 -8.17 14.16 15.62
C PHE A 139 -9.09 15.39 15.63
N ALA A 140 -9.70 15.72 14.49
CA ALA A 140 -10.65 16.82 14.38
C ALA A 140 -11.86 16.62 15.32
N GLN A 141 -12.38 15.38 15.39
CA GLN A 141 -13.53 15.04 16.21
C GLN A 141 -13.22 15.09 17.72
N ARG A 142 -12.00 14.74 18.13
CA ARG A 142 -11.60 14.76 19.55
C ARG A 142 -11.29 16.16 20.11
N ARG A 143 -10.85 17.10 19.27
CA ARG A 143 -10.53 18.49 19.68
C ARG A 143 -11.68 19.48 19.50
N GLY A 144 -12.85 19.05 19.02
CA GLY A 144 -14.03 19.90 18.91
C GLY A 144 -13.92 21.06 17.90
N GLY A 145 -13.02 20.98 16.90
CA GLY A 145 -12.79 22.09 15.97
C GLY A 145 -12.25 21.69 14.60
N LYS A 146 -12.64 22.46 13.57
CA LYS A 146 -12.20 22.33 12.16
C LYS A 146 -10.68 22.39 11.97
N ALA A 147 -9.96 23.00 12.92
CA ALA A 147 -8.49 23.13 12.91
C ALA A 147 -7.72 21.81 13.13
N GLY A 148 -8.36 20.78 13.72
CA GLY A 148 -7.71 19.48 13.96
C GLY A 148 -7.56 18.61 12.72
N ALA A 149 -8.34 18.87 11.66
CA ALA A 149 -8.24 18.11 10.41
C ALA A 149 -6.96 18.47 9.63
N VAL A 150 -6.51 19.72 9.75
CA VAL A 150 -5.41 20.27 8.94
C VAL A 150 -4.04 19.75 9.41
N THR A 151 -3.91 19.37 10.68
CA THR A 151 -2.60 19.14 11.31
C THR A 151 -1.87 17.89 10.80
N PRO A 152 -2.48 16.68 10.70
CA PRO A 152 -1.78 15.51 10.18
C PRO A 152 -1.69 15.50 8.64
N THR A 153 -2.65 16.09 7.92
CA THR A 153 -2.59 16.20 6.46
C THR A 153 -1.45 17.12 6.00
N PHE A 154 -1.19 18.21 6.72
CA PHE A 154 -0.11 19.13 6.42
C PHE A 154 1.28 18.48 6.63
N ILE A 155 1.46 17.72 7.72
CA ILE A 155 2.76 17.10 8.03
C ILE A 155 3.08 15.95 7.06
N PHE A 156 2.12 15.12 6.66
CA PHE A 156 2.41 13.95 5.83
C PHE A 156 2.39 14.20 4.32
N VAL A 157 1.66 15.22 3.85
CA VAL A 157 1.54 15.52 2.40
C VAL A 157 2.43 16.70 2.00
N VAL A 158 2.52 17.73 2.83
CA VAL A 158 3.20 18.99 2.48
C VAL A 158 4.66 18.99 2.93
N ALA A 159 4.98 18.42 4.11
CA ALA A 159 6.36 18.43 4.62
C ALA A 159 7.37 17.66 3.73
N PRO A 160 7.05 16.47 3.17
CA PRO A 160 7.97 15.79 2.25
C PRO A 160 8.16 16.54 0.92
N LEU A 161 7.19 17.37 0.55
CA LEU A 161 7.17 18.13 -0.71
C LEU A 161 7.89 19.48 -0.59
N LEU A 162 8.10 19.98 0.64
CA LEU A 162 8.86 21.18 0.96
C LEU A 162 10.34 20.90 1.30
N LEU A 163 10.68 19.63 1.55
CA LEU A 163 12.04 19.16 1.88
C LEU A 163 12.81 18.69 0.64
N HIS A 164 12.24 18.86 -0.55
CA HIS A 164 12.83 18.58 -1.86
C HIS A 164 12.74 19.81 -2.75
#